data_AF-A0A009HIC1-F1
#
_entry.id   AF-A0A009HIC1-F1
#
_cell.length_a   1.000
_cell.length_b   1.000
_cell.length_c   1.000
_cell.angle_alpha   90.00
_cell.angle_beta   90.00
_cell.angle_gamma   90.00
#
_symmetry.space_group_name_H-M   'P 1'
#
loop_
_entity.id
_entity.type
_entity.pdbx_description
1 polymer ?
#
loop_
_entity_poly.entity_id
_entity_poly.type
_entity_poly.pdbx_seq_one_letter_code
_entity_poly.pdbx_strand_id
1 'polypeptide(L)'
;MHEITLNEVRQLIASLRTVYAAQFNKQFPATGESAIPLSVVEQIALKTLVGVQQNQFNNALARLLTAGGRFMPSFAEFRTWCIGE
;
A
#
# COMPACT_ATOMS: atom_id res chain seq x y z
N MET A 1 -13.13 17.06 -4.42
CA MET A 1 -12.65 15.88 -3.67
C MET A 1 -11.97 14.98 -4.68
N HIS A 2 -10.65 14.77 -4.55
CA HIS A 2 -9.82 14.05 -5.54
C HIS A 2 -9.57 12.63 -5.03
N GLU A 3 -9.98 11.64 -5.83
CA GLU A 3 -9.67 10.24 -5.56
C GLU A 3 -8.19 9.97 -5.77
N ILE A 4 -7.65 8.97 -5.09
CA ILE A 4 -6.27 8.56 -5.29
C ILE A 4 -6.05 8.02 -6.71
N THR A 5 -4.85 8.21 -7.23
CA THR A 5 -4.44 7.72 -8.53
C THR A 5 -3.38 6.63 -8.39
N LEU A 6 -2.90 6.12 -9.53
CA LEU A 6 -1.75 5.23 -9.57
C LEU A 6 -0.50 5.83 -8.90
N ASN A 7 -0.37 7.16 -8.88
CA ASN A 7 0.77 7.82 -8.26
C ASN A 7 0.79 7.65 -6.74
N GLU A 8 -0.35 7.85 -6.08
CA GLU A 8 -0.50 7.60 -4.64
C GLU A 8 -0.29 6.12 -4.31
N VAL A 9 -0.80 5.21 -5.16
CA VAL A 9 -0.56 3.76 -5.00
C VAL A 9 0.94 3.44 -5.07
N ARG A 10 1.68 4.02 -6.01
CA ARG A 10 3.14 3.86 -6.10
C ARG A 10 3.84 4.40 -4.87
N GLN A 11 3.39 5.52 -4.33
CA GLN A 11 3.91 6.09 -3.10
C GLN A 11 3.70 5.14 -1.92
N LEU A 12 2.50 4.55 -1.75
CA LEU A 12 2.23 3.54 -0.74
C LEU A 12 3.17 2.34 -0.89
N ILE A 13 3.28 1.78 -2.10
CA ILE A 13 4.15 0.63 -2.36
C ILE A 13 5.61 0.95 -2.04
N ALA A 14 6.10 2.15 -2.41
CA ALA A 14 7.45 2.58 -2.08
C ALA A 14 7.66 2.69 -0.56
N SER A 15 6.68 3.23 0.18
CA SER A 15 6.71 3.27 1.64
C SER A 15 6.73 1.88 2.26
N LEU A 16 5.90 0.94 1.77
CA LEU A 16 5.87 -0.44 2.24
C LEU A 16 7.20 -1.17 1.96
N ARG A 17 7.79 -0.96 0.78
CA ARG A 17 9.11 -1.51 0.44
C ARG A 17 10.23 -0.95 1.32
N THR A 18 10.10 0.28 1.79
CA THR A 18 11.10 0.93 2.65
C THR A 18 10.97 0.45 4.09
N VAL A 19 9.76 0.48 4.66
CA VAL A 19 9.53 0.17 6.08
C VAL A 19 9.47 -1.35 6.32
N TYR A 20 8.93 -2.11 5.37
CA TYR A 20 8.61 -3.53 5.51
C TYR A 20 9.28 -4.43 4.47
N ALA A 21 10.47 -4.06 3.99
CA ALA A 21 11.16 -4.72 2.87
C ALA A 21 11.11 -6.26 2.89
N ALA A 22 11.44 -6.88 4.03
CA ALA A 22 11.46 -8.33 4.18
C ALA A 22 10.08 -8.98 4.03
N GLN A 23 9.04 -8.38 4.62
CA GLN A 23 7.67 -8.87 4.54
C GLN A 23 7.08 -8.62 3.15
N PHE A 24 7.33 -7.43 2.59
CA PHE A 24 6.91 -7.07 1.25
C PHE A 24 7.47 -8.05 0.20
N ASN A 25 8.78 -8.33 0.24
CA ASN A 25 9.42 -9.24 -0.73
C ASN A 25 8.97 -10.70 -0.56
N LYS A 26 8.58 -11.11 0.64
CA LYS A 26 8.01 -12.44 0.87
C LYS A 26 6.61 -12.56 0.28
N GLN A 27 5.81 -11.50 0.37
CA GLN A 27 4.44 -11.48 -0.14
C GLN A 27 4.37 -11.19 -1.64
N PHE A 28 5.27 -10.35 -2.15
CA PHE A 28 5.39 -9.95 -3.56
C PHE A 28 6.83 -10.14 -4.05
N PRO A 29 7.25 -11.38 -4.36
CA PRO A 29 8.60 -11.65 -4.82
C PRO A 29 8.88 -10.93 -6.15
N ALA A 30 9.99 -10.20 -6.24
CA ALA A 30 10.37 -9.52 -7.48
C ALA A 30 11.12 -10.41 -8.48
N THR A 31 11.54 -11.61 -8.06
CA THR A 31 12.36 -12.55 -8.85
C THR A 31 11.98 -14.01 -8.53
N GLY A 32 12.35 -14.94 -9.41
CA GLY A 32 12.05 -16.37 -9.29
C GLY A 32 10.79 -16.80 -10.06
N GLU A 33 10.47 -18.09 -10.00
CA GLU A 33 9.31 -18.67 -10.72
C GLU A 33 7.96 -18.10 -10.24
N SER A 34 7.90 -17.63 -9.00
CA SER A 34 6.73 -17.00 -8.39
C SER A 34 6.81 -15.47 -8.38
N ALA A 35 7.63 -14.87 -9.27
CA ALA A 35 7.77 -13.42 -9.33
C ALA A 35 6.42 -12.75 -9.66
N ILE A 36 6.09 -11.71 -8.91
CA ILE A 36 4.90 -10.89 -9.12
C ILE A 36 5.35 -9.55 -9.70
N PRO A 37 4.99 -9.23 -10.96
CA PRO A 37 5.32 -7.95 -11.56
C PRO A 37 4.76 -6.79 -10.73
N LEU A 38 5.53 -5.71 -10.58
CA LEU A 38 5.10 -4.55 -9.80
C LEU A 38 3.77 -3.96 -10.31
N SER A 39 3.54 -4.01 -11.63
CA SER A 39 2.28 -3.60 -12.25
C SER A 39 1.07 -4.39 -11.74
N VAL A 40 1.25 -5.68 -11.41
CA VAL A 40 0.18 -6.51 -10.82
C VAL A 40 -0.08 -6.05 -9.38
N VAL A 41 0.96 -5.76 -8.60
CA VAL A 41 0.82 -5.23 -7.24
C VAL A 41 0.13 -3.87 -7.24
N GLU A 42 0.52 -2.97 -8.16
CA GLU A 42 -0.13 -1.68 -8.39
C GLU A 42 -1.62 -1.84 -8.70
N GLN A 43 -1.99 -2.77 -9.59
CA GLN A 43 -3.39 -3.04 -9.92
C GLN A 43 -4.19 -3.60 -8.75
N ILE A 44 -3.60 -4.50 -7.95
CA ILE A 44 -4.25 -5.03 -6.73
C ILE A 44 -4.52 -3.88 -5.77
N ALA A 45 -3.50 -3.07 -5.45
CA ALA A 45 -3.63 -1.95 -4.54
C ALA A 45 -4.66 -0.91 -5.03
N LEU A 46 -4.63 -0.55 -6.31
CA LEU A 46 -5.57 0.40 -6.91
C LEU A 46 -7.02 -0.10 -6.81
N LYS A 47 -7.27 -1.38 -7.09
CA LYS A 47 -8.59 -1.98 -6.95
C LYS A 47 -9.06 -2.02 -5.50
N THR A 48 -8.17 -2.35 -4.57
CA THR A 48 -8.51 -2.39 -3.15
C THR A 48 -8.85 -1.00 -2.61
N LEU A 49 -8.12 0.03 -3.05
CA LEU A 49 -8.27 1.40 -2.56
C LEU A 49 -9.29 2.23 -3.35
N VAL A 50 -10.19 1.58 -4.10
CA VAL A 50 -11.26 2.27 -4.83
C VAL A 50 -12.14 3.11 -3.87
N GLY A 51 -12.44 4.34 -4.28
CA GLY A 51 -13.22 5.30 -3.50
C GLY A 51 -12.45 5.98 -2.37
N VAL A 52 -11.17 5.67 -2.17
CA VAL A 52 -10.33 6.37 -1.18
C VAL A 52 -9.95 7.74 -1.71
N GLN A 53 -10.16 8.75 -0.85
CA GLN A 53 -9.80 10.11 -1.17
C GLN A 53 -8.35 10.44 -0.78
N GLN A 54 -7.77 11.45 -1.45
CA GLN A 54 -6.38 11.83 -1.23
C GLN A 54 -6.09 12.27 0.21
N ASN A 55 -7.02 12.97 0.88
CA ASN A 55 -6.86 13.35 2.29
C ASN A 55 -6.85 12.14 3.23
N GLN A 56 -7.76 11.19 3.01
CA GLN A 56 -7.87 9.93 3.73
C GLN A 56 -6.59 9.09 3.57
N PHE A 57 -6.10 9.00 2.32
CA PHE A 57 -4.85 8.33 1.99
C PHE A 57 -3.64 8.96 2.69
N ASN A 58 -3.51 10.29 2.64
CA ASN A 58 -2.39 11.00 3.25
C ASN A 58 -2.37 10.81 4.78
N ASN A 59 -3.54 10.83 5.43
CA ASN A 59 -3.64 10.57 6.86
C ASN A 59 -3.23 9.13 7.21
N ALA A 60 -3.71 8.14 6.45
CA ALA A 60 -3.34 6.75 6.64
C ALA A 60 -1.85 6.49 6.35
N LEU A 61 -1.28 7.16 5.35
CA LEU A 61 0.14 7.06 5.02
C LEU A 61 1.02 7.67 6.12
N ALA A 62 0.63 8.83 6.67
CA ALA A 62 1.33 9.42 7.81
C ALA A 62 1.29 8.46 9.02
N ARG A 63 0.16 7.79 9.25
CA ARG A 63 0.05 6.75 10.28
C ARG A 63 0.94 5.55 9.99
N LEU A 64 1.01 5.06 8.75
CA LEU A 64 1.90 3.96 8.35
C LEU A 64 3.36 4.28 8.68
N LEU A 65 3.80 5.49 8.35
CA LEU A 65 5.20 5.92 8.52
C LEU A 65 5.55 6.18 10.00
N THR A 66 4.59 6.60 10.82
CA THR A 66 4.81 6.88 12.25
C THR A 66 4.60 5.66 13.14
N ALA A 67 3.70 4.74 12.77
CA ALA A 67 3.33 3.62 13.61
C ALA A 67 4.46 2.60 13.81
N GLY A 68 5.48 2.58 12.94
CA GLY A 68 6.65 1.70 13.08
C GLY A 68 6.30 0.25 13.42
N GLY A 69 5.13 -0.22 12.93
CA GLY A 69 4.52 -1.46 13.40
C GLY A 69 5.41 -2.65 13.08
N ARG A 70 5.31 -3.74 13.85
CA ARG A 70 6.10 -4.96 13.60
C ARG A 70 5.71 -5.67 12.30
N PHE A 71 4.47 -5.46 11.83
CA PHE A 71 3.89 -6.17 10.71
C PHE A 71 3.43 -5.20 9.61
N MET A 72 3.64 -5.61 8.36
CA MET A 72 3.17 -4.88 7.19
C MET A 72 1.64 -5.01 7.09
N PRO A 73 0.89 -3.91 6.98
CA PRO A 73 -0.55 -4.01 6.73
C PRO A 73 -0.80 -4.49 5.30
N SER A 74 -1.86 -5.27 5.12
CA SER A 74 -2.42 -5.56 3.80
C SER A 74 -3.05 -4.30 3.19
N PHE A 75 -3.27 -4.30 1.87
CA PHE A 75 -3.99 -3.20 1.21
C PHE A 75 -5.42 -3.02 1.75
N ALA A 76 -6.06 -4.10 2.18
CA ALA A 76 -7.40 -4.03 2.78
C ALA A 76 -7.37 -3.35 4.15
N GLU A 77 -6.41 -3.69 5.00
CA GLU A 77 -6.22 -3.02 6.29
C GLU A 77 -5.87 -1.54 6.10
N PHE A 78 -4.98 -1.23 5.15
CA PHE A 78 -4.64 0.16 4.83
C PHE A 78 -5.87 0.94 4.34
N ARG A 79 -6.74 0.32 3.53
CA ARG A 79 -8.01 0.93 3.12
C ARG A 79 -8.89 1.27 4.33
N THR A 80 -9.02 0.36 5.30
CA THR A 80 -9.77 0.60 6.53
C THR A 80 -9.20 1.81 7.30
N TRP A 81 -7.87 1.95 7.33
CA TRP A 81 -7.24 3.13 7.95
C TRP A 81 -7.55 4.44 7.21
N CYS A 82 -7.75 4.38 5.89
CA CYS A 82 -8.09 5.56 5.08
C CYS A 82 -9.52 6.05 5.39
N ILE A 83 -10.49 5.15 5.43
CA ILE A 83 -11.91 5.52 5.56
C ILE A 83 -12.33 5.78 7.02
N GLY A 84 -11.53 5.36 7.99
CA GLY A 84 -11.90 5.34 9.40
C GLY A 84 -12.82 4.15 9.71
N GLU A 85 -12.71 3.62 10.93
CA GLU A 85 -13.80 2.76 11.47
C GLU A 85 -15.09 3.58 11.64
#